data_AF-A0AAE3D2H4-F1
#
_entry.id   AF-A0AAE3D2H4-F1
#
_cell.length_a   1.000
_cell.length_b   1.000
_cell.length_c   1.000
_cell.angle_alpha   90.00
_cell.angle_beta   90.00
_cell.angle_gamma   90.00
#
_symmetry.space_group_name_H-M   'P 1'
#
loop_
_entity.id
_entity.type
_entity.pdbx_description
1 polymer ?
#
loop_
_entity_poly.entity_id
_entity_poly.type
_entity_poly.pdbx_seq_one_letter_code
_entity_poly.pdbx_strand_id
1 'polypeptide(L)'
;MGRIPRVPKKREIGSGRSSLQGQHLLQGGALLAGNAGAPNEYRGLIAELDGKPVGIAHFLFHRHGWRIENVCYLQDLYADPEARGQGVGRALIETVYSAADAEGRPSVYWTTQDFNTQARKLYDRIETLTPFIKYQR
;
A
#
# COMPACT_ATOMS: atom_id res chain seq x y z
N MET A 1 2.31 -7.76 -29.79
CA MET A 1 2.07 -6.64 -28.85
C MET A 1 0.61 -6.69 -28.43
N GLY A 2 0.29 -7.22 -27.25
CA GLY A 2 -1.09 -7.41 -26.79
C GLY A 2 -1.78 -6.07 -26.51
N ARG A 3 -3.06 -5.95 -26.89
CA ARG A 3 -3.88 -4.75 -26.66
C ARG A 3 -4.11 -4.58 -25.15
N ILE A 4 -3.76 -3.41 -24.63
CA ILE A 4 -3.97 -3.05 -23.21
C ILE A 4 -5.45 -2.72 -23.01
N PRO A 5 -6.16 -3.36 -22.05
CA PRO A 5 -7.53 -3.02 -21.75
C PRO A 5 -7.64 -1.58 -21.22
N ARG A 6 -8.55 -0.78 -21.79
CA ARG A 6 -8.83 0.58 -21.33
C ARG A 6 -9.57 0.52 -19.99
N VAL A 7 -8.99 1.13 -18.97
CA VAL A 7 -9.66 1.34 -17.67
C VAL A 7 -10.66 2.49 -17.81
N PRO A 8 -11.89 2.38 -17.29
CA PRO A 8 -12.89 3.44 -17.37
C PRO A 8 -12.45 4.67 -16.55
N LYS A 9 -12.64 5.87 -17.12
CA LYS A 9 -12.44 7.15 -16.41
C LYS A 9 -13.56 7.35 -15.40
N LYS A 10 -13.25 7.51 -14.10
CA LYS A 10 -14.20 8.00 -13.09
C LYS A 10 -14.18 9.54 -13.04
N ARG A 11 -15.35 10.11 -12.74
CA ARG A 11 -15.67 11.54 -12.67
C ARG A 11 -14.85 12.26 -11.59
N GLU A 12 -14.53 13.52 -11.90
CA GLU A 12 -13.82 14.45 -11.02
C GLU A 12 -14.64 14.81 -9.78
N ILE A 13 -13.98 14.82 -8.61
CA ILE A 13 -14.49 15.39 -7.36
C ILE A 13 -13.46 16.41 -6.85
N GLY A 14 -13.99 17.55 -6.42
CA GLY A 14 -13.27 18.82 -6.26
C GLY A 14 -12.21 18.88 -5.17
N SER A 15 -11.33 19.86 -5.37
CA SER A 15 -10.21 20.27 -4.53
C SER A 15 -10.64 20.73 -3.14
N GLY A 16 -10.11 20.09 -2.10
CA GLY A 16 -10.11 20.58 -0.73
C GLY A 16 -8.79 20.20 -0.07
N ARG A 17 -7.93 21.20 0.21
CA ARG A 17 -6.79 21.03 1.12
C ARG A 17 -7.32 20.64 2.49
N SER A 18 -6.96 19.46 2.98
CA SER A 18 -7.19 19.08 4.38
C SER A 18 -6.05 18.20 4.87
N SER A 19 -5.58 18.53 6.06
CA SER A 19 -4.54 17.89 6.86
C SER A 19 -4.66 16.37 6.90
N LEU A 20 -3.52 15.67 6.72
CA LEU A 20 -3.37 14.22 6.92
C LEU A 20 -3.44 13.84 8.42
N GLN A 21 -4.57 14.14 9.07
CA GLN A 21 -4.98 13.47 10.31
C GLN A 21 -5.81 12.25 9.92
N GLY A 22 -5.12 11.13 9.70
CA GLY A 22 -5.75 9.84 9.40
C GLY A 22 -5.14 8.75 10.27
N GLN A 23 -5.36 8.81 11.58
CA GLN A 23 -5.07 7.71 12.49
C GLN A 23 -6.11 6.62 12.23
N HIS A 24 -5.84 5.69 11.31
CA HIS A 24 -6.73 4.55 11.10
C HIS A 24 -6.47 3.53 12.20
N LEU A 25 -7.32 3.51 13.23
CA LEU A 25 -7.25 2.48 14.28
C LEU A 25 -7.68 1.13 13.72
N LEU A 26 -6.86 0.10 13.91
CA LEU A 26 -7.35 -1.28 13.84
C LEU A 26 -8.34 -1.54 14.99
N GLN A 27 -9.30 -2.45 14.77
CA GLN A 27 -10.07 -3.03 15.87
C GLN A 27 -9.08 -3.70 16.85
N GLY A 28 -8.75 -3.02 17.95
CA GLY A 28 -7.71 -3.45 18.89
C GLY A 28 -6.72 -2.38 19.36
N GLY A 29 -6.91 -1.09 19.04
CA GLY A 29 -6.08 -0.02 19.61
C GLY A 29 -4.76 0.21 18.88
N ALA A 30 -4.64 -0.25 17.63
CA ALA A 30 -3.41 -0.06 16.88
C ALA A 30 -3.24 1.37 16.36
N LEU A 31 -2.06 1.95 16.55
CA LEU A 31 -1.67 3.23 15.97
C LEU A 31 -0.78 3.01 14.76
N LEU A 32 -0.96 3.86 13.74
CA LEU A 32 -0.11 3.91 12.56
C LEU A 32 0.72 5.19 12.59
N ALA A 33 2.03 5.08 12.73
CA ALA A 33 2.97 6.21 12.77
C ALA A 33 3.89 6.17 11.55
N GLY A 34 4.03 7.28 10.81
CA GLY A 34 4.77 7.23 9.54
C GLY A 34 4.89 8.55 8.80
N ASN A 35 6.14 8.98 8.58
CA ASN A 35 6.53 10.30 8.10
C ASN A 35 6.20 10.54 6.61
N ALA A 36 5.65 11.71 6.35
CA ALA A 36 5.68 12.45 5.10
C ALA A 36 7.12 12.56 4.54
N GLY A 37 7.53 11.58 3.72
CA GLY A 37 8.65 11.79 2.81
C GLY A 37 8.38 13.04 1.96
N ALA A 38 9.44 13.79 1.63
CA ALA A 38 9.32 14.89 0.67
C ALA A 38 8.65 14.40 -0.63
N PRO A 39 8.07 15.29 -1.45
CA PRO A 39 7.50 14.86 -2.72
C PRO A 39 8.47 13.98 -3.51
N ASN A 40 8.05 12.75 -3.84
CA ASN A 40 8.83 11.71 -4.52
C ASN A 40 9.86 10.93 -3.68
N GLU A 41 9.89 11.10 -2.36
CA GLU A 41 10.69 10.27 -1.44
C GLU A 41 9.92 9.03 -0.95
N TYR A 42 10.68 8.06 -0.44
CA TYR A 42 10.15 6.90 0.26
C TYR A 42 9.34 7.31 1.49
N ARG A 43 8.33 6.52 1.80
CA ARG A 43 7.45 6.70 2.96
C ARG A 43 7.41 5.43 3.78
N GLY A 44 7.29 5.59 5.09
CA GLY A 44 7.22 4.51 6.05
C GLY A 44 5.98 4.61 6.91
N LEU A 45 5.45 3.46 7.31
CA LEU A 45 4.42 3.30 8.33
C LEU A 45 4.94 2.29 9.36
N ILE A 46 4.60 2.50 10.61
CA ILE A 46 4.78 1.57 11.73
C ILE A 46 3.39 1.29 12.29
N ALA A 47 3.04 0.02 12.42
CA ALA A 47 1.89 -0.42 13.18
C ALA A 47 2.29 -0.72 14.63
N GLU A 48 1.56 -0.17 15.57
CA GLU A 48 1.73 -0.43 17.00
C GLU A 48 0.52 -1.17 17.55
N LEU A 49 0.69 -2.06 18.53
CA LEU A 49 -0.37 -2.63 19.36
C LEU A 49 0.01 -2.39 20.82
N ASP A 50 -0.88 -1.78 21.60
CA ASP A 50 -0.63 -1.40 22.99
C ASP A 50 0.70 -0.64 23.20
N GLY A 51 1.03 0.26 22.26
CA GLY A 51 2.27 1.04 22.27
C GLY A 51 3.54 0.25 21.90
N LYS A 52 3.43 -1.03 21.53
CA LYS A 52 4.55 -1.83 21.01
C LYS A 52 4.52 -1.84 19.48
N PRO A 53 5.61 -1.54 18.77
CA PRO A 53 5.67 -1.70 17.32
C PRO A 53 5.59 -3.18 16.94
N VAL A 54 4.66 -3.51 16.03
CA VAL A 54 4.35 -4.87 15.59
C VAL A 54 4.32 -5.02 14.06
N GLY A 55 4.56 -3.97 13.29
CA GLY A 55 4.60 -4.07 11.84
C GLY A 55 5.12 -2.81 11.18
N ILE A 56 5.52 -2.95 9.92
CA ILE A 56 5.96 -1.83 9.09
C ILE A 56 5.45 -1.97 7.65
N ALA A 57 5.35 -0.84 6.97
CA ALA A 57 5.25 -0.79 5.52
C ALA A 57 6.14 0.32 4.96
N HIS A 58 6.85 0.03 3.87
CA HIS A 58 7.55 1.04 3.08
C HIS A 58 6.93 1.13 1.69
N PHE A 59 6.69 2.35 1.22
CA PHE A 59 6.11 2.58 -0.09
C PHE A 59 6.65 3.87 -0.73
N LEU A 60 6.58 3.94 -2.05
CA LEU A 60 6.91 5.15 -2.79
C LEU A 60 5.96 5.37 -3.95
N PHE A 61 5.86 6.63 -4.37
CA PHE A 61 5.14 7.02 -5.56
C PHE A 61 6.13 7.31 -6.68
N HIS A 62 5.94 6.67 -7.84
CA HIS A 62 6.86 6.82 -8.96
C HIS A 62 6.14 6.95 -10.30
N ARG A 63 6.88 7.49 -11.28
CA ARG A 63 6.42 7.64 -12.66
C ARG A 63 6.37 6.28 -13.37
N HIS A 64 5.52 6.19 -14.37
CA HIS A 64 5.49 5.08 -15.32
C HIS A 64 5.11 5.60 -16.72
N GLY A 65 5.37 4.81 -17.76
CA GLY A 65 5.15 5.22 -19.16
C GLY A 65 3.71 5.08 -19.66
N TRP A 66 2.73 4.77 -18.79
CA TRP A 66 1.37 4.42 -19.21
C TRP A 66 0.33 5.51 -18.95
N ARG A 67 0.56 6.38 -17.97
CA ARG A 67 -0.34 7.48 -17.56
C ARG A 67 0.46 8.63 -16.97
N ILE A 68 -0.20 9.77 -16.76
CA ILE A 68 0.43 10.98 -16.21
C ILE A 68 0.54 10.87 -14.69
N GLU A 69 -0.47 10.30 -14.03
CA GLU A 69 -0.49 10.09 -12.59
C GLU A 69 0.61 9.09 -12.18
N ASN A 70 1.21 9.29 -11.00
CA ASN A 70 2.17 8.32 -10.45
C ASN A 70 1.44 7.04 -10.00
N VAL A 71 2.20 5.95 -9.91
CA VAL A 71 1.78 4.67 -9.30
C VAL A 71 2.42 4.51 -7.93
N CYS A 72 1.77 3.78 -7.02
CA CYS A 72 2.30 3.43 -5.71
C CYS A 72 2.93 2.03 -5.75
N TYR A 73 4.20 1.94 -5.37
CA TYR A 73 4.87 0.67 -5.11
C TYR A 73 4.96 0.43 -3.60
N LEU A 74 4.29 -0.61 -3.12
CA LEU A 74 4.49 -1.13 -1.77
C LEU A 74 5.73 -2.04 -1.80
N GLN A 75 6.83 -1.52 -1.26
CA GLN A 75 8.15 -2.12 -1.35
C GLN A 75 8.33 -3.20 -0.28
N ASP A 76 8.10 -2.84 0.98
CA ASP A 76 8.25 -3.74 2.12
C ASP A 76 6.96 -3.78 2.92
N LEU A 77 6.61 -4.98 3.37
CA LEU A 77 5.53 -5.20 4.32
C LEU A 77 5.96 -6.26 5.32
N TYR A 78 5.89 -5.93 6.60
CA TYR A 78 6.22 -6.86 7.67
C TYR A 78 5.21 -6.73 8.80
N ALA A 79 4.87 -7.87 9.39
CA ALA A 79 4.13 -7.97 10.64
C ALA A 79 4.86 -8.96 11.54
N ASP A 80 5.04 -8.59 12.80
CA ASP A 80 5.59 -9.40 13.87
C ASP A 80 4.86 -10.76 13.88
N PRO A 81 5.59 -11.90 13.85
CA PRO A 81 5.01 -13.22 13.97
C PRO A 81 3.98 -13.36 15.10
N GLU A 82 4.22 -12.74 16.26
CA GLU A 82 3.32 -12.79 17.42
C GLU A 82 2.01 -12.01 17.18
N ALA A 83 2.04 -11.01 16.30
CA ALA A 83 0.89 -10.20 15.93
C ALA A 83 0.14 -10.70 14.67
N ARG A 84 0.57 -11.84 14.09
CA ARG A 84 -0.09 -12.41 12.91
C ARG A 84 -1.51 -12.87 13.23
N GLY A 85 -2.39 -12.81 12.23
CA GLY A 85 -3.81 -13.12 12.40
C GLY A 85 -4.64 -11.97 13.00
N GLN A 86 -4.01 -10.92 13.53
CA GLN A 86 -4.67 -9.77 14.15
C GLN A 86 -4.95 -8.62 13.17
N GLY A 87 -4.80 -8.86 11.85
CA GLY A 87 -5.11 -7.85 10.83
C GLY A 87 -4.03 -6.80 10.55
N VAL A 88 -2.88 -6.83 11.24
CA VAL A 88 -1.78 -5.85 11.07
C VAL A 88 -1.39 -5.60 9.61
N GLY A 89 -1.11 -6.67 8.85
CA GLY A 89 -0.71 -6.53 7.45
C GLY A 89 -1.79 -5.91 6.56
N ARG A 90 -3.07 -6.21 6.83
CA ARG A 90 -4.21 -5.62 6.11
C ARG A 90 -4.28 -4.11 6.38
N ALA A 91 -4.15 -3.72 7.65
CA ALA A 91 -4.18 -2.33 8.08
C ALA A 91 -3.14 -1.46 7.38
N LEU A 92 -1.91 -1.98 7.32
CA LEU A 92 -0.79 -1.31 6.70
C LEU A 92 -1.06 -1.11 5.20
N ILE A 93 -1.55 -2.14 4.51
CA ILE A 93 -1.90 -2.05 3.08
C ILE A 93 -3.05 -1.06 2.84
N GLU A 94 -4.14 -1.15 3.60
CA GLU A 94 -5.30 -0.26 3.46
C GLU A 94 -4.95 1.21 3.77
N THR A 95 -3.96 1.43 4.63
CA THR A 95 -3.42 2.78 4.90
C THR A 95 -2.57 3.28 3.75
N VAL A 96 -1.77 2.41 3.12
CA VAL A 96 -1.07 2.74 1.87
C VAL A 96 -2.07 3.08 0.77
N TYR A 97 -3.19 2.37 0.67
CA TYR A 97 -4.27 2.71 -0.28
C TYR A 97 -4.84 4.08 -0.01
N SER A 98 -5.16 4.37 1.25
CA SER A 98 -5.69 5.68 1.66
C SER A 98 -4.71 6.81 1.33
N ALA A 99 -3.41 6.61 1.54
CA ALA A 99 -2.38 7.57 1.16
C ALA A 99 -2.26 7.75 -0.36
N ALA A 100 -2.41 6.67 -1.13
CA ALA A 100 -2.38 6.69 -2.59
C ALA A 100 -3.60 7.41 -3.17
N ASP A 101 -4.80 7.14 -2.65
CA ASP A 101 -6.05 7.79 -3.04
C ASP A 101 -6.05 9.28 -2.73
N ALA A 102 -5.56 9.67 -1.54
CA ALA A 102 -5.45 11.08 -1.14
C ALA A 102 -4.57 11.92 -2.09
N GLU A 103 -3.63 11.30 -2.81
CA GLU A 103 -2.77 11.97 -3.78
C GLU A 103 -3.15 11.72 -5.25
N GLY A 104 -4.32 11.12 -5.50
CA GLY A 104 -4.82 10.84 -6.84
C GLY A 104 -4.03 9.75 -7.56
N ARG A 105 -3.47 8.78 -6.83
CA ARG A 105 -2.57 7.73 -7.32
C ARG A 105 -3.11 6.33 -6.98
N PRO A 106 -4.34 5.97 -7.41
CA PRO A 106 -5.05 4.80 -6.86
C PRO A 106 -4.44 3.44 -7.23
N SER A 107 -3.49 3.39 -8.18
CA SER A 107 -2.85 2.14 -8.56
C SER A 107 -1.76 1.81 -7.55
N VAL A 108 -1.97 0.77 -6.75
CA VAL A 108 -0.98 0.21 -5.82
C VAL A 108 -0.56 -1.18 -6.29
N TYR A 109 0.72 -1.50 -6.25
CA TYR A 109 1.22 -2.84 -6.56
C TYR A 109 2.42 -3.22 -5.68
N TRP A 110 2.69 -4.51 -5.57
CA TRP A 110 3.88 -5.07 -4.93
C TRP A 110 4.32 -6.34 -5.64
N THR A 111 5.52 -6.83 -5.28
CA THR A 111 6.01 -8.14 -5.69
C THR A 111 6.20 -9.01 -4.45
N THR A 112 5.89 -10.30 -4.55
CA THR A 112 6.18 -11.27 -3.50
C THR A 112 6.83 -12.49 -4.11
N GLN A 113 7.60 -13.21 -3.30
CA GLN A 113 8.06 -14.56 -3.64
C GLN A 113 6.86 -15.49 -3.74
N ASP A 114 6.87 -16.40 -4.71
CA ASP A 114 5.82 -17.36 -4.99
C ASP A 114 5.58 -18.30 -3.80
N PHE A 115 6.66 -18.66 -3.09
CA PHE A 115 6.67 -19.49 -1.90
C PHE A 115 6.28 -18.76 -0.60
N ASN A 116 6.02 -17.45 -0.64
CA ASN A 116 5.53 -16.70 0.53
C ASN A 116 4.03 -16.95 0.76
N THR A 117 3.67 -18.21 1.02
CA THR A 117 2.29 -18.68 1.13
C THR A 117 1.50 -17.95 2.22
N GLN A 118 2.17 -17.55 3.32
CA GLN A 118 1.52 -16.83 4.41
C GLN A 118 1.08 -15.43 3.99
N ALA A 119 1.95 -14.65 3.36
CA ALA A 119 1.59 -13.32 2.89
C ALA A 119 0.60 -13.39 1.71
N ARG A 120 0.77 -14.37 0.81
CA ARG A 120 -0.14 -14.59 -0.32
C ARG A 120 -1.58 -14.88 0.10
N LYS A 121 -1.83 -15.58 1.21
CA LYS A 121 -3.19 -15.73 1.78
C LYS A 121 -3.86 -14.38 2.11
N LEU A 122 -3.11 -13.36 2.48
CA LEU A 122 -3.64 -12.00 2.64
C LEU A 122 -3.83 -11.36 1.27
N TYR A 123 -2.81 -11.37 0.42
CA TYR A 123 -2.83 -10.70 -0.88
C TYR A 123 -3.96 -11.21 -1.78
N ASP A 124 -4.13 -12.53 -1.89
CA ASP A 124 -5.17 -13.17 -2.71
C ASP A 124 -6.60 -12.83 -2.23
N ARG A 125 -6.76 -12.34 -0.99
CA ARG A 125 -8.06 -11.88 -0.46
C ARG A 125 -8.35 -10.41 -0.72
N ILE A 126 -7.34 -9.59 -0.97
CA ILE A 126 -7.48 -8.13 -1.08
C ILE A 126 -7.15 -7.61 -2.46
N GLU A 127 -6.43 -8.38 -3.27
CA GLU A 127 -6.00 -7.97 -4.60
C GLU A 127 -6.06 -9.11 -5.62
N THR A 128 -5.90 -8.71 -6.88
CA THR A 128 -5.86 -9.63 -8.01
C THR A 128 -4.41 -9.93 -8.40
N LEU A 129 -4.04 -11.21 -8.37
CA LEU A 129 -2.75 -11.67 -8.90
C LEU A 129 -2.69 -11.43 -10.42
N THR A 130 -1.60 -10.83 -10.89
CA THR A 130 -1.37 -10.58 -12.32
C THR A 130 -0.45 -11.65 -12.94
N PRO A 131 -0.48 -11.86 -14.26
CA PRO A 131 0.37 -12.85 -14.93
C PRO A 131 1.80 -12.36 -15.20
N PHE A 132 2.25 -11.25 -14.60
CA PHE A 132 3.58 -10.70 -14.86
C PHE A 132 4.69 -11.48 -14.13
N ILE A 133 5.76 -11.82 -14.86
CA ILE A 133 6.98 -12.43 -14.32
C ILE A 133 8.04 -11.35 -14.12
N LYS A 134 8.76 -11.38 -12.99
CA LYS A 134 9.86 -10.46 -12.68
C LYS A 134 11.20 -11.02 -13.18
N TYR A 135 11.89 -10.28 -14.04
CA TYR A 135 13.27 -10.55 -14.43
C TYR A 135 14.21 -9.57 -13.70
N GLN A 136 15.36 -10.06 -13.24
CA GLN A 136 16.37 -9.28 -12.54
C GLN A 136 17.75 -9.71 -13.05
N ARG A 137 18.69 -8.76 -13.16
CA ARG A 137 20.10 -9.03 -13.49
C ARG A 137 20.92 -9.33 -12.23
#